data_AF-A0ABD5RLM7-F1
#
_entry.id   AF-A0ABD5RLM7-F1
#
_cell.length_a   1.000
_cell.length_b   1.000
_cell.length_c   1.000
_cell.angle_alpha   90.00
_cell.angle_beta   90.00
_cell.angle_gamma   90.00
#
_symmetry.space_group_name_H-M   'P 1'
#
loop_
_entity.id
_entity.type
_entity.pdbx_description
1 polymer ?
#
loop_
_entity_poly.entity_id
_entity_poly.type
_entity_poly.pdbx_seq_one_letter_code
_entity_poly.pdbx_strand_id
1 'polypeptide(L)'
;MSTSDAIRDRVGSLFDRSHDAVTTGLVVVFALILGAFAAWLLADVLPRTVTFVLAAVGFGALFYSRGTRRSVVAFGLYALAALVALIPVVYELVLALNVADPLAHLVSATDLLFVLLFWVVALVPALVGYRVASGPFVPRIRSRLPDR
;
A
#
# COMPACT_ATOMS: atom_id res chain seq x y z
N MET A 1 25.40 -17.00 16.73
CA MET A 1 24.13 -17.07 15.98
C MET A 1 24.40 -16.48 14.61
N SER A 2 24.24 -17.25 13.54
CA SER A 2 24.59 -16.81 12.18
C SER A 2 23.55 -15.83 11.64
N THR A 3 23.96 -14.88 10.80
CA THR A 3 23.05 -13.95 10.09
C THR A 3 21.98 -14.70 9.31
N SER A 4 22.31 -15.88 8.78
CA SER A 4 21.37 -16.76 8.08
C SER A 4 20.27 -17.32 9.00
N ASP A 5 20.58 -17.60 10.26
CA ASP A 5 19.62 -18.14 11.24
C ASP A 5 18.63 -17.05 11.67
N ALA A 6 19.12 -15.84 11.90
CA ALA A 6 18.30 -14.68 12.24
C ALA A 6 17.31 -14.31 11.12
N ILE A 7 17.74 -14.40 9.84
CA ILE A 7 16.85 -14.18 8.69
C ILE A 7 15.81 -15.29 8.61
N ARG A 8 16.21 -16.56 8.80
CA ARG A 8 15.31 -17.71 8.73
C ARG A 8 14.24 -17.66 9.82
N ASP A 9 14.61 -17.35 11.06
CA ASP A 9 13.67 -17.21 12.18
C ASP A 9 12.72 -16.03 11.96
N ARG A 10 13.22 -14.90 11.45
CA ARG A 10 12.39 -13.73 11.15
C ARG A 10 11.40 -14.02 10.04
N VAL A 11 11.83 -14.68 8.96
CA VAL A 11 10.95 -15.09 7.85
C VAL A 11 9.96 -16.15 8.31
N GLY A 12 10.40 -17.19 9.02
CA GLY A 12 9.56 -18.26 9.55
C GLY A 12 8.46 -17.71 10.48
N SER A 13 8.81 -16.80 11.39
CA SER A 13 7.85 -16.17 12.32
C SER A 13 6.76 -15.34 11.62
N LEU A 14 7.02 -14.83 10.41
CA LEU A 14 6.01 -14.12 9.62
C LEU A 14 4.95 -15.08 9.06
N PHE A 15 5.33 -16.33 8.80
CA PHE A 15 4.46 -17.36 8.22
C PHE A 15 3.85 -18.32 9.24
N ASP A 16 4.22 -18.20 10.53
CA ASP A 16 3.76 -19.09 11.61
C ASP A 16 2.32 -18.79 12.07
N ARG A 17 1.65 -17.80 11.47
CA ARG A 17 0.25 -17.49 11.74
C ARG A 17 -0.65 -18.25 10.78
N SER A 18 -1.52 -19.10 11.32
CA SER A 18 -2.64 -19.64 10.56
C SER A 18 -3.72 -18.57 10.40
N HIS A 19 -3.89 -18.10 9.16
CA HIS A 19 -5.02 -17.26 8.79
C HIS A 19 -6.22 -18.12 8.39
N ASP A 20 -7.43 -17.61 8.63
CA ASP A 20 -8.62 -18.20 8.03
C ASP A 20 -8.64 -17.98 6.51
N ALA A 21 -9.38 -18.84 5.78
CA ALA A 21 -9.42 -18.80 4.31
C ALA A 21 -9.83 -17.43 3.76
N VAL A 22 -10.70 -16.70 4.48
CA VAL A 22 -11.17 -15.37 4.09
C VAL A 22 -10.06 -14.33 4.20
N THR A 23 -9.28 -14.31 5.28
CA THR A 23 -8.15 -13.36 5.40
C THR A 23 -7.11 -13.64 4.33
N THR A 24 -6.76 -14.91 4.11
CA THR A 24 -5.83 -15.30 3.05
C THR A 24 -6.34 -14.85 1.68
N GLY A 25 -7.63 -15.04 1.39
CA GLY A 25 -8.25 -14.55 0.16
C GLY A 25 -8.11 -13.03 -0.01
N LEU A 26 -8.37 -12.25 1.05
CA LEU A 26 -8.19 -10.80 1.03
C LEU A 26 -6.74 -10.39 0.78
N VAL A 27 -5.78 -11.07 1.42
CA VAL A 27 -4.33 -10.83 1.22
C VAL A 27 -3.98 -11.00 -0.26
N VAL A 28 -4.38 -12.13 -0.86
CA VAL A 28 -4.09 -12.42 -2.27
C VAL A 28 -4.74 -11.40 -3.20
N VAL A 29 -6.03 -11.09 -2.99
CA VAL A 29 -6.76 -10.13 -3.83
C VAL A 29 -6.11 -8.74 -3.79
N PHE A 30 -5.81 -8.21 -2.60
CA PHE A 30 -5.15 -6.91 -2.48
C PHE A 30 -3.74 -6.92 -3.08
N ALA A 31 -2.97 -7.99 -2.87
CA ALA A 31 -1.65 -8.14 -3.45
C ALA A 31 -1.67 -8.11 -4.98
N LEU A 32 -2.62 -8.82 -5.59
CA LEU A 32 -2.80 -8.85 -7.05
C LEU A 32 -3.26 -7.50 -7.60
N ILE A 33 -4.23 -6.84 -6.95
CA ILE A 33 -4.72 -5.52 -7.39
C ILE A 33 -3.59 -4.49 -7.32
N LEU A 34 -2.87 -4.42 -6.20
CA LEU A 34 -1.78 -3.45 -6.03
C LEU A 34 -0.59 -3.78 -6.92
N GLY A 35 -0.27 -5.05 -7.12
CA GLY A 35 0.75 -5.49 -8.06
C GLY A 35 0.40 -5.11 -9.49
N ALA A 36 -0.85 -5.35 -9.92
CA ALA A 36 -1.34 -4.96 -11.24
C ALA A 36 -1.31 -3.44 -11.42
N PHE A 37 -1.70 -2.69 -10.40
CA PHE A 37 -1.67 -1.23 -10.42
C PHE A 37 -0.25 -0.68 -10.52
N ALA A 38 0.69 -1.22 -9.73
CA ALA A 38 2.10 -0.83 -9.79
C ALA A 38 2.73 -1.15 -11.15
N ALA A 39 2.41 -2.32 -11.71
CA ALA A 39 2.87 -2.74 -13.03
C ALA A 39 2.33 -1.84 -14.15
N TRP A 40 1.07 -1.40 -14.04
CA TRP A 40 0.43 -0.53 -15.02
C TRP A 40 1.15 0.81 -15.21
N LEU A 41 1.87 1.30 -14.18
CA LEU A 41 2.66 2.52 -14.26
C LEU A 41 3.86 2.43 -15.23
N LEU A 42 4.23 1.22 -15.67
CA LEU A 42 5.34 1.00 -16.60
C LEU A 42 4.81 0.81 -18.02
N ALA A 43 5.52 1.36 -19.01
CA ALA A 43 5.13 1.26 -20.43
C ALA A 43 5.44 -0.12 -21.04
N ASP A 44 6.64 -0.66 -20.79
CA ASP A 44 7.13 -1.87 -21.45
C ASP A 44 6.65 -3.17 -20.80
N VAL A 45 6.41 -4.20 -21.64
CA VAL A 45 5.83 -5.50 -21.24
C VAL A 45 6.72 -6.27 -20.25
N LEU A 46 8.03 -6.32 -20.48
CA LEU A 46 8.96 -7.06 -19.63
C LEU A 46 9.07 -6.46 -18.21
N PRO A 47 9.42 -5.16 -18.03
CA PRO A 47 9.47 -4.56 -16.70
C PRO A 47 8.09 -4.51 -16.04
N ARG A 48 6.99 -4.37 -16.81
CA ARG A 48 5.63 -4.50 -16.27
C ARG A 48 5.40 -5.88 -15.64
N THR A 49 5.78 -6.95 -16.33
CA THR A 49 5.60 -8.33 -15.83
C THR A 49 6.44 -8.58 -14.58
N VAL A 50 7.71 -8.15 -14.59
CA VAL A 50 8.61 -8.28 -13.44
C VAL A 50 8.08 -7.48 -12.24
N THR A 51 7.70 -6.23 -12.44
CA THR A 51 7.13 -5.38 -11.39
C THR A 51 5.83 -5.96 -10.84
N PHE A 52 4.96 -6.50 -11.69
CA PHE A 52 3.75 -7.18 -11.24
C PHE A 52 4.07 -8.31 -10.26
N VAL A 53 4.97 -9.22 -10.64
CA VAL A 53 5.33 -10.38 -9.80
C VAL A 53 5.98 -9.91 -8.51
N LEU A 54 6.96 -9.02 -8.57
CA LEU A 54 7.67 -8.52 -7.39
C LEU A 54 6.74 -7.75 -6.45
N ALA A 55 5.88 -6.89 -6.99
CA ALA A 55 4.91 -6.13 -6.20
C ALA A 55 3.84 -7.04 -5.59
N ALA A 56 3.30 -7.99 -6.35
CA ALA A 56 2.31 -8.93 -5.83
C ALA A 56 2.90 -9.79 -4.70
N VAL A 57 4.12 -10.31 -4.86
CA VAL A 57 4.80 -11.07 -3.80
C VAL A 57 5.13 -10.17 -2.60
N GLY A 58 5.66 -8.97 -2.84
CA GLY A 58 6.04 -8.01 -1.80
C GLY A 58 4.84 -7.53 -0.98
N PHE A 59 3.78 -7.09 -1.65
CA PHE A 59 2.52 -6.72 -0.98
C PHE A 59 1.91 -7.92 -0.27
N GLY A 60 1.89 -9.10 -0.89
CA GLY A 60 1.42 -10.34 -0.27
C GLY A 60 2.13 -10.65 1.05
N ALA A 61 3.46 -10.57 1.07
CA ALA A 61 4.26 -10.75 2.28
C ALA A 61 3.95 -9.69 3.35
N LEU A 62 3.82 -8.42 2.95
CA LEU A 62 3.45 -7.32 3.86
C LEU A 62 2.05 -7.52 4.45
N PHE A 63 1.09 -7.99 3.66
CA PHE A 63 -0.27 -8.29 4.10
C PHE A 63 -0.33 -9.51 5.01
N TYR A 64 0.46 -10.54 4.74
CA TYR A 64 0.51 -11.76 5.56
C TYR A 64 0.93 -11.46 7.00
N SER A 65 1.77 -10.42 7.20
CA SER A 65 2.14 -9.95 8.55
C SER A 65 0.97 -9.35 9.36
N ARG A 66 -0.21 -9.15 8.77
CA ARG A 66 -1.38 -8.54 9.42
C ARG A 66 -2.29 -9.62 10.04
N GLY A 67 -2.63 -9.45 11.31
CA GLY A 67 -3.33 -10.49 12.09
C GLY A 67 -4.85 -10.50 11.97
N THR A 68 -5.47 -9.49 11.36
CA THR A 68 -6.95 -9.42 11.23
C THR A 68 -7.39 -8.99 9.84
N ARG A 69 -8.54 -9.49 9.35
CA ARG A 69 -9.18 -9.06 8.09
C ARG A 69 -9.27 -7.55 7.96
N ARG A 70 -9.69 -6.90 9.06
CA ARG A 70 -9.82 -5.45 9.18
C ARG A 70 -8.50 -4.73 8.95
N SER A 71 -7.41 -5.24 9.53
CA SER A 71 -6.07 -4.68 9.33
C SER A 71 -5.54 -4.88 7.91
N VAL A 72 -5.86 -6.01 7.26
CA VAL A 72 -5.52 -6.26 5.84
C VAL A 72 -6.21 -5.24 4.94
N VAL A 73 -7.52 -5.06 5.11
CA VAL A 73 -8.31 -4.10 4.32
C VAL A 73 -7.83 -2.66 4.52
N ALA A 74 -7.64 -2.22 5.78
CA ALA A 74 -7.15 -0.88 6.06
C ALA A 74 -5.77 -0.63 5.45
N PHE A 75 -4.84 -1.58 5.61
CA PHE A 75 -3.51 -1.47 5.03
C PHE A 75 -3.56 -1.48 3.49
N GLY A 76 -4.45 -2.27 2.90
CA GLY A 76 -4.59 -2.34 1.45
C GLY A 76 -5.11 -1.05 0.83
N LEU A 77 -6.06 -0.40 1.52
CA LEU A 77 -6.55 0.92 1.14
C LEU A 77 -5.49 2.02 1.30
N TYR A 78 -4.66 1.95 2.35
CA TYR A 78 -3.52 2.88 2.48
C TYR A 78 -2.45 2.65 1.41
N ALA A 79 -2.15 1.40 1.08
CA ALA A 79 -1.22 1.08 0.00
C ALA A 79 -1.75 1.57 -1.36
N LEU A 80 -3.05 1.39 -1.62
CA LEU A 80 -3.69 1.94 -2.82
C LEU A 80 -3.62 3.47 -2.85
N ALA A 81 -3.93 4.14 -1.74
CA ALA A 81 -3.81 5.59 -1.63
C ALA A 81 -2.39 6.07 -1.92
N ALA A 82 -1.38 5.38 -1.36
CA ALA A 82 0.02 5.69 -1.61
C ALA A 82 0.39 5.53 -3.10
N LEU A 83 -0.05 4.45 -3.75
CA LEU A 83 0.19 4.24 -5.19
C LEU A 83 -0.47 5.34 -6.03
N VAL A 84 -1.71 5.73 -5.72
CA VAL A 84 -2.40 6.82 -6.42
C VAL A 84 -1.66 8.15 -6.25
N ALA A 85 -1.22 8.47 -5.03
CA ALA A 85 -0.46 9.68 -4.75
C ALA A 85 0.92 9.70 -5.44
N LEU A 86 1.48 8.53 -5.76
CA LEU A 86 2.78 8.39 -6.41
C LEU A 86 2.70 8.56 -7.94
N ILE A 87 1.52 8.45 -8.56
CA ILE A 87 1.34 8.60 -10.02
C ILE A 87 1.99 9.87 -10.57
N PRO A 88 1.68 11.09 -10.08
CA PRO A 88 2.28 12.30 -10.62
C PRO A 88 3.81 12.31 -10.43
N VAL A 89 4.33 11.73 -9.35
CA VAL A 89 5.77 11.64 -9.12
C VAL A 89 6.45 10.73 -10.15
N VAL A 90 5.88 9.57 -10.43
CA VAL A 90 6.41 8.65 -11.45
C VAL A 90 6.32 9.28 -12.84
N TYR A 91 5.21 9.96 -13.13
CA TYR A 91 5.01 10.67 -14.39
C TYR A 91 6.10 11.74 -14.61
N GLU A 92 6.30 12.61 -13.62
CA GLU A 92 7.35 13.66 -13.67
C GLU A 92 8.75 13.06 -13.79
N LEU A 93 9.03 11.98 -13.07
CA LEU A 93 10.34 11.31 -13.15
C LEU A 93 10.59 10.74 -14.56
N VAL A 94 9.58 10.10 -15.16
CA VAL A 94 9.69 9.58 -16.53
C VAL A 94 9.85 10.74 -17.52
N LEU A 95 9.09 11.83 -17.36
CA LEU A 95 9.23 13.00 -18.21
C LEU A 95 10.63 13.61 -18.13
N ALA A 96 11.17 13.79 -16.92
CA ALA A 96 12.50 14.33 -16.68
C ALA A 96 13.62 13.49 -17.33
N LEU A 97 13.43 12.18 -17.49
CA LEU A 97 14.39 11.30 -18.16
C LEU A 97 14.36 11.42 -19.69
N ASN A 98 13.33 12.05 -20.27
CA ASN A 98 13.10 12.11 -21.71
C ASN A 98 13.16 13.52 -22.32
N VAL A 99 13.39 14.56 -21.50
CA VAL A 99 13.42 15.97 -21.95
C VAL A 99 14.83 16.55 -21.80
N ALA A 100 15.22 17.43 -22.72
CA ALA A 100 16.56 18.03 -22.77
C ALA A 100 16.88 18.96 -21.58
N ASP A 101 15.88 19.70 -21.07
CA ASP A 101 16.00 20.58 -19.89
C ASP A 101 14.97 20.18 -18.81
N PRO A 102 15.25 19.14 -18.01
CA PRO A 102 14.30 18.58 -17.05
C PRO A 102 14.02 19.52 -15.88
N LEU A 103 15.02 20.29 -15.44
CA LEU A 103 14.89 21.20 -14.30
C LEU A 103 14.00 22.42 -14.58
N ALA A 104 13.81 22.79 -15.85
CA ALA A 104 12.91 23.86 -16.24
C ALA A 104 11.43 23.42 -16.26
N HIS A 105 11.19 22.10 -16.31
CA HIS A 105 9.85 21.49 -16.32
C HIS A 105 9.45 20.94 -14.96
N LEU A 106 10.41 20.46 -14.17
CA LEU A 106 10.20 20.04 -12.79
C LEU A 106 9.73 21.27 -11.98
N VAL A 107 8.47 21.23 -11.53
CA VAL A 107 7.83 22.25 -10.67
C VAL A 107 7.19 23.43 -11.42
N SER A 108 6.50 23.16 -12.54
CA SER A 108 5.53 24.14 -13.03
C SER A 108 4.32 24.22 -12.07
N ALA A 109 3.60 25.35 -12.07
CA ALA A 109 2.37 25.50 -11.29
C ALA A 109 1.30 24.46 -11.68
N THR A 110 1.33 24.01 -12.93
CA THR A 110 0.45 22.97 -13.46
C THR A 110 0.77 21.61 -12.84
N ASP A 111 2.04 21.26 -12.68
CA ASP A 111 2.44 19.97 -12.10
C ASP A 111 2.09 19.92 -10.61
N LEU A 112 2.25 21.04 -9.90
CA LEU A 112 1.78 21.18 -8.51
C LEU A 112 0.27 20.99 -8.40
N LEU A 113 -0.51 21.51 -9.36
CA LEU A 113 -1.96 21.30 -9.40
C LEU A 113 -2.30 19.82 -9.62
N PHE A 114 -1.59 19.14 -10.52
CA PHE A 114 -1.78 17.70 -10.75
C PHE A 114 -1.41 16.87 -9.51
N VAL A 115 -0.27 17.16 -8.88
CA VAL A 115 0.12 16.51 -7.62
C VAL A 115 -0.98 16.69 -6.58
N LEU A 116 -1.49 17.91 -6.39
CA LEU A 116 -2.56 18.20 -5.45
C LEU A 116 -3.83 17.40 -5.78
N LEU A 117 -4.24 17.36 -7.05
CA LEU A 117 -5.44 16.63 -7.47
C LEU A 117 -5.32 15.13 -7.17
N PHE A 118 -4.20 14.50 -7.52
CA PHE A 118 -3.97 13.09 -7.23
C PHE A 118 -3.92 12.80 -5.73
N TRP A 119 -3.37 13.72 -4.93
CA TRP A 119 -3.40 13.62 -3.48
C TRP A 119 -4.83 13.71 -2.93
N VAL A 120 -5.66 14.61 -3.47
CA VAL A 120 -7.08 14.69 -3.12
C VAL A 120 -7.82 13.40 -3.46
N VAL A 121 -7.54 12.80 -4.63
CA VAL A 121 -8.12 11.49 -4.99
C VAL A 121 -7.63 10.39 -4.05
N ALA A 122 -6.34 10.38 -3.71
CA ALA A 122 -5.74 9.42 -2.78
C ALA A 122 -6.31 9.54 -1.34
N LEU A 123 -6.80 10.72 -0.94
CA LEU A 123 -7.48 10.89 0.35
C LEU A 123 -8.71 9.99 0.46
N VAL A 124 -9.41 9.67 -0.63
CA VAL A 124 -10.62 8.84 -0.59
C VAL A 124 -10.32 7.44 -0.03
N PRO A 125 -9.47 6.60 -0.66
CA PRO A 125 -9.13 5.30 -0.10
C PRO A 125 -8.42 5.42 1.26
N ALA A 126 -7.62 6.47 1.50
CA ALA A 126 -6.99 6.67 2.82
C ALA A 126 -8.02 6.93 3.93
N LEU A 127 -9.05 7.75 3.68
CA LEU A 127 -10.13 8.02 4.63
C LEU A 127 -10.97 6.78 4.88
N VAL A 128 -11.28 6.00 3.84
CA VAL A 128 -11.98 4.71 4.00
C VAL A 128 -11.12 3.76 4.83
N GLY A 129 -9.82 3.67 4.54
CA GLY A 129 -8.85 2.88 5.31
C GLY A 129 -8.79 3.29 6.78
N TYR A 130 -8.81 4.60 7.05
CA TYR A 130 -8.87 5.15 8.40
C TYR A 130 -10.15 4.80 9.13
N ARG A 131 -11.32 4.89 8.46
CA ARG A 131 -12.59 4.46 9.04
C ARG A 131 -12.59 2.96 9.35
N VAL A 132 -12.07 2.15 8.43
CA VAL A 132 -11.90 0.72 8.64
C VAL A 132 -10.95 0.47 9.81
N ALA A 133 -9.83 1.19 9.96
CA ALA A 133 -8.89 0.99 11.07
C ALA A 133 -9.43 1.44 12.44
N SER A 134 -10.09 2.59 12.50
CA SER A 134 -10.51 3.26 13.74
C SER A 134 -11.83 2.72 14.30
N GLY A 135 -12.76 2.31 13.43
CA GLY A 135 -14.03 1.70 13.83
C GLY A 135 -15.09 2.78 14.05
N PRO A 136 -16.30 2.41 14.51
CA PRO A 136 -17.34 3.39 14.72
C PRO A 136 -16.92 4.39 15.81
N PHE A 137 -17.19 5.69 15.58
CA PHE A 137 -16.92 6.84 16.45
C PHE A 137 -17.75 6.83 17.75
N VAL A 138 -18.04 5.66 18.32
CA VAL A 138 -18.74 5.59 19.60
C VAL A 138 -17.70 5.86 20.68
N PRO A 139 -17.82 6.95 21.45
CA PRO A 139 -16.98 7.13 22.63
C PRO A 139 -17.18 5.89 23.50
N ARG A 140 -16.09 5.16 23.76
CA ARG A 140 -16.11 4.07 24.75
C ARG A 140 -16.41 4.73 26.09
N ILE A 141 -17.69 4.87 26.42
CA ILE A 141 -18.16 5.07 27.79
C ILE A 141 -17.82 3.76 28.49
N ARG A 142 -16.54 3.61 28.85
CA ARG A 142 -16.07 2.61 29.78
C ARG A 142 -16.58 3.10 31.12
N SER A 143 -17.83 2.76 31.41
CA SER A 143 -18.43 2.92 32.72
C SER A 143 -17.46 2.26 33.71
N ARG A 144 -16.72 3.10 34.43
CA ARG A 144 -16.17 2.74 35.73
C ARG A 144 -17.36 2.41 36.60
N LEU A 145 -17.79 1.16 36.59
CA LEU A 145 -18.57 0.62 37.70
C LEU A 145 -17.54 0.35 38.79
N PRO A 146 -17.58 1.08 39.93
CA PRO A 146 -16.85 0.64 41.10
C PRO A 146 -17.46 -0.69 41.55
N ASP A 147 -16.62 -1.73 41.61
CA ASP A 147 -16.98 -3.00 42.24
C ASP A 147 -17.48 -2.70 43.66
N ARG A 148 -18.72 -3.06 43.95
CA ARG A 148 -19.28 -3.15 45.29
C ARG A 148 -19.47 -4.61 45.64
#